data_AF-A0A815PE49-F1
#
_entry.id   AF-A0A815PE49-F1
#
_cell.length_a   1.000
_cell.length_b   1.000
_cell.length_c   1.000
_cell.angle_alpha   90.00
_cell.angle_beta   90.00
_cell.angle_gamma   90.00
#
_symmetry.space_group_name_H-M   'P 1'
#
loop_
_entity.id
_entity.type
_entity.pdbx_description
1 polymer ?
#
loop_
_entity_poly.entity_id
_entity_poly.type
_entity_poly.pdbx_seq_one_letter_code
_entity_poly.pdbx_strand_id
1 'polypeptide(L)'
;MESWTIEQVGDWLIENSFENNVKPFKDQNIDGSALMRMDKDNISQILCTSDENGIIKRPTSEVKFKFREKLDDWQIMVELEQSKLIAGEKLDKYSLRTSVSSPSIETRPYWIDDDNFSNTDLIEDIEERL
;
A
#
# COMPACT_ATOMS: atom_id res chain seq x y z
N MET A 1 -20.30 11.21 -10.54
CA MET A 1 -19.48 10.47 -9.55
C MET A 1 -20.44 9.70 -8.67
N GLU A 2 -20.57 8.39 -8.89
CA GLU A 2 -21.26 7.55 -7.92
C GLU A 2 -20.34 7.41 -6.71
N SER A 3 -20.79 7.92 -5.57
CA SER A 3 -20.11 7.76 -4.31
C SER A 3 -20.24 6.33 -3.83
N TRP A 4 -19.15 5.75 -3.36
CA TRP A 4 -19.15 4.39 -2.83
C TRP A 4 -20.24 4.17 -1.79
N THR A 5 -20.85 3.01 -1.86
CA THR A 5 -21.77 2.53 -0.84
C THR A 5 -21.02 2.19 0.45
N ILE A 6 -21.76 2.11 1.55
CA ILE A 6 -21.22 1.70 2.86
C ILE A 6 -20.55 0.32 2.78
N GLU A 7 -21.06 -0.58 1.92
CA GLU A 7 -20.49 -1.92 1.73
C GLU A 7 -19.12 -1.86 1.05
N GLN A 8 -18.99 -1.06 -0.01
CA GLN A 8 -17.70 -0.85 -0.71
C GLN A 8 -16.66 -0.19 0.20
N VAL A 9 -17.08 0.73 1.07
CA VAL A 9 -16.19 1.30 2.11
C VAL A 9 -15.74 0.20 3.08
N GLY A 10 -16.64 -0.71 3.46
CA GLY A 10 -16.32 -1.86 4.30
C GLY A 10 -15.28 -2.78 3.65
N ASP A 11 -15.46 -3.13 2.38
CA ASP A 11 -14.52 -3.97 1.63
C ASP A 11 -13.13 -3.32 1.56
N TRP A 12 -13.08 -2.01 1.25
CA TRP A 12 -11.83 -1.26 1.22
C TRP A 12 -11.10 -1.21 2.57
N LEU A 13 -11.84 -1.10 3.68
CA LEU A 13 -11.25 -1.17 5.01
C LEU A 13 -10.60 -2.55 5.26
N ILE A 14 -11.24 -3.64 4.83
CA ILE A 14 -10.70 -4.99 4.96
C ILE A 14 -9.43 -5.15 4.12
N GLU A 15 -9.46 -4.72 2.87
CA GLU A 15 -8.30 -4.79 1.95
C GLU A 15 -7.08 -4.02 2.48
N ASN A 16 -7.31 -2.95 3.25
CA ASN A 16 -6.26 -2.11 3.83
C ASN A 16 -5.92 -2.44 5.29
N SER A 17 -6.32 -3.61 5.80
CA SER A 17 -6.04 -4.06 7.19
C SER A 17 -6.67 -3.19 8.30
N PHE A 18 -7.85 -2.63 8.01
CA PHE A 18 -8.68 -1.88 8.95
C PHE A 18 -10.02 -2.58 9.25
N GLU A 19 -10.08 -3.91 9.13
CA GLU A 19 -11.28 -4.74 9.27
C GLU A 19 -12.03 -4.53 10.59
N ASN A 20 -11.30 -4.25 11.68
CA ASN A 20 -11.88 -3.95 12.99
C ASN A 20 -12.70 -2.65 13.02
N ASN A 21 -12.50 -1.79 12.03
CA ASN A 21 -13.21 -0.52 11.92
C ASN A 21 -14.45 -0.62 11.01
N VAL A 22 -14.65 -1.71 10.27
CA VAL A 22 -15.80 -1.87 9.36
C VAL A 22 -17.12 -1.67 10.09
N LYS A 23 -17.25 -2.26 11.28
CA LYS A 23 -18.47 -2.13 12.10
C LYS A 23 -18.69 -0.67 12.56
N PRO A 24 -17.73 0.02 13.18
CA PRO A 24 -17.84 1.46 13.47
C PRO A 24 -18.21 2.32 12.26
N PHE A 25 -17.64 2.06 11.09
CA PHE A 25 -17.92 2.80 9.87
C PHE A 25 -19.36 2.56 9.37
N LYS A 26 -19.82 1.31 9.43
CA LYS A 26 -21.19 0.91 9.09
C LYS A 26 -22.22 1.45 10.07
N ASP A 27 -21.95 1.36 11.37
CA ASP A 27 -22.83 1.85 12.45
C ASP A 27 -23.05 3.38 12.35
N GLN A 28 -22.07 4.11 11.82
CA GLN A 28 -22.14 5.56 11.57
C GLN A 28 -22.61 5.93 10.16
N ASN A 29 -23.00 4.96 9.32
CA ASN A 29 -23.42 5.16 7.93
C ASN A 29 -22.41 5.97 7.10
N ILE A 30 -21.13 5.66 7.24
CA ILE A 30 -20.08 6.33 6.48
C ILE A 30 -19.99 5.71 5.10
N ASP A 31 -20.48 6.45 4.11
CA ASP A 31 -20.33 6.15 2.68
C ASP A 31 -19.03 6.76 2.12
N GLY A 32 -18.73 6.51 0.84
CA GLY A 32 -17.53 7.05 0.20
C GLY A 32 -17.45 8.57 0.21
N SER A 33 -18.61 9.24 0.09
CA SER A 33 -18.67 10.71 0.14
C SER A 33 -18.37 11.26 1.52
N ALA A 34 -18.83 10.58 2.57
CA ALA A 34 -18.58 10.94 3.96
C ALA A 34 -17.12 10.66 4.31
N LEU A 35 -16.59 9.52 3.87
CA LEU A 35 -15.19 9.11 4.06
C LEU A 35 -14.22 10.17 3.51
N MET A 36 -14.46 10.66 2.27
CA MET A 36 -13.63 11.70 1.66
C MET A 36 -13.72 13.07 2.35
N ARG A 37 -14.81 13.33 3.06
CA ARG A 37 -15.04 14.60 3.77
C ARG A 37 -14.52 14.60 5.21
N MET A 38 -13.99 13.49 5.69
CA MET A 38 -13.51 13.40 7.07
C MET A 38 -12.26 14.23 7.29
N ASP A 39 -12.30 15.02 8.37
CA ASP A 39 -11.11 15.69 8.88
C ASP A 39 -10.26 14.76 9.77
N LYS A 40 -9.11 15.25 10.21
CA LYS A 40 -8.22 14.49 11.11
C LYS A 40 -8.88 14.10 12.42
N ASP A 41 -9.82 14.90 12.91
CA ASP A 41 -10.49 14.68 14.19
C ASP A 41 -11.55 13.59 14.06
N ASN A 42 -12.34 13.59 12.98
CA ASN A 42 -13.30 12.55 12.63
C ASN A 42 -12.60 11.20 12.45
N ILE A 43 -11.50 11.16 11.68
CA ILE A 43 -10.70 9.94 11.49
C ILE A 43 -10.22 9.41 12.84
N SER A 44 -9.76 10.30 13.73
CA SER A 44 -9.29 9.92 15.07
C SER A 44 -10.39 9.33 15.94
N GLN A 45 -11.61 9.84 15.85
CA GLN A 45 -12.76 9.36 16.62
C GLN A 45 -13.26 8.01 16.11
N ILE A 46 -13.33 7.83 14.80
CA ILE A 46 -13.89 6.61 14.19
C ILE A 46 -12.90 5.44 14.27
N LEU A 47 -11.60 5.69 14.14
CA LEU A 47 -10.56 4.65 14.28
C LEU A 47 -10.30 4.27 15.75
N CYS A 48 -11.05 4.79 16.71
CA CYS A 48 -10.98 4.31 18.09
C CYS A 48 -11.58 2.91 18.15
N THR A 49 -10.75 1.93 18.49
CA THR A 49 -11.18 0.54 18.66
C THR A 49 -11.28 0.21 20.14
N SER A 50 -12.31 -0.53 20.54
CA SER A 50 -12.40 -1.09 21.88
C SER A 50 -11.79 -2.48 21.87
N ASP A 51 -10.95 -2.79 22.86
CA ASP A 51 -10.46 -4.16 23.03
C ASP A 51 -11.50 -5.06 23.72
N GLU A 52 -11.15 -6.33 23.90
CA GLU A 52 -11.97 -7.35 24.57
C GLU A 52 -12.38 -6.98 26.01
N ASN A 53 -11.63 -6.07 26.65
CA ASN A 53 -11.91 -5.57 28.00
C ASN A 53 -12.73 -4.26 27.98
N GLY A 54 -13.17 -3.80 26.80
CA GLY A 54 -13.89 -2.55 26.61
C GLY A 54 -13.01 -1.30 26.73
N ILE A 55 -11.68 -1.44 26.73
CA ILE A 55 -10.77 -0.30 26.79
C ILE A 55 -10.68 0.31 25.40
N ILE A 56 -11.04 1.59 25.30
CA ILE A 56 -10.94 2.37 24.06
C ILE A 56 -9.48 2.69 23.79
N LYS A 57 -8.95 2.13 22.71
CA LYS A 57 -7.60 2.40 22.19
C LYS A 57 -7.71 3.49 21.14
N ARG A 58 -6.95 4.57 21.36
CA ARG A 58 -6.83 5.63 20.35
C ARG A 58 -5.85 5.18 19.26
N PRO A 59 -6.15 5.49 17.99
CA PRO A 59 -5.23 5.22 16.88
C PRO A 59 -3.94 6.02 17.05
N THR A 60 -2.80 5.38 16.77
CA THR A 60 -1.49 6.05 16.78
C THR A 60 -1.35 6.98 15.58
N SER A 61 -0.39 7.91 15.63
CA SER A 61 -0.08 8.81 14.52
C SER A 61 0.24 8.05 13.22
N GLU A 62 0.91 6.90 13.34
CA GLU A 62 1.25 6.05 12.20
C GLU A 62 0.01 5.41 11.56
N VAL A 63 -0.92 4.92 12.38
CA VAL A 63 -2.20 4.36 11.88
C VAL A 63 -3.00 5.42 11.15
N LYS A 64 -3.09 6.64 11.72
CA LYS A 64 -3.76 7.77 11.07
C LYS A 64 -3.09 8.18 9.76
N PHE A 65 -1.76 8.16 9.72
CA PHE A 65 -0.99 8.48 8.52
C PHE A 65 -1.25 7.47 7.41
N LYS A 66 -1.10 6.17 7.70
CA LYS A 66 -1.38 5.09 6.73
C LYS A 66 -2.82 5.11 6.22
N PHE A 67 -3.77 5.33 7.12
CA PHE A 67 -5.18 5.45 6.73
C PHE A 67 -5.39 6.59 5.73
N ARG A 68 -4.78 7.76 5.98
CA ARG A 68 -4.90 8.92 5.10
C ARG A 68 -4.18 8.71 3.77
N GLU A 69 -2.97 8.17 3.80
CA GLU A 69 -2.20 7.80 2.60
C GLU A 69 -3.02 6.86 1.70
N LYS A 70 -3.63 5.82 2.28
CA LYS A 70 -4.50 4.90 1.53
C LYS A 70 -5.76 5.56 0.98
N LEU A 71 -6.32 6.53 1.70
CA LEU A 71 -7.49 7.27 1.24
C LEU A 71 -7.14 8.18 0.05
N ASP A 72 -5.96 8.81 0.08
CA ASP A 72 -5.46 9.65 -1.00
C ASP A 72 -5.09 8.79 -2.24
N ASP A 73 -4.41 7.63 -2.05
CA ASP A 73 -4.15 6.63 -3.11
C ASP A 73 -5.45 6.17 -3.77
N TRP A 74 -6.48 5.97 -2.96
CA TRP A 74 -7.77 5.51 -3.41
C TRP A 74 -8.48 6.54 -4.29
N GLN A 75 -8.42 7.82 -3.93
CA GLN A 75 -8.98 8.91 -4.75
C GLN A 75 -8.40 8.88 -6.17
N ILE A 76 -7.09 8.64 -6.29
CA ILE A 76 -6.41 8.51 -7.58
C ILE A 76 -6.92 7.27 -8.33
N MET A 77 -7.10 6.13 -7.66
CA MET A 77 -7.62 4.92 -8.30
C MET A 77 -9.03 5.09 -8.85
N VAL A 78 -9.93 5.79 -8.14
CA VAL A 78 -11.30 6.03 -8.59
C VAL A 78 -11.35 6.90 -9.85
N GLU A 79 -10.56 7.97 -9.89
CA GLU A 79 -10.47 8.83 -11.08
C GLU A 79 -9.94 8.05 -12.29
N LEU A 80 -9.02 7.12 -12.04
CA LEU A 80 -8.43 6.26 -13.07
C LEU A 80 -9.40 5.17 -13.55
N GLU A 81 -10.20 4.58 -12.66
CA GLU A 81 -11.28 3.62 -12.97
C GLU A 81 -12.41 4.29 -13.79
N GLN A 82 -12.84 5.49 -13.40
CA GLN A 82 -13.85 6.25 -14.14
C GLN A 82 -13.33 6.65 -15.53
N SER A 83 -12.05 6.99 -15.65
CA SER A 83 -11.43 7.30 -16.96
C SER A 83 -11.38 6.07 -17.88
N LYS A 84 -11.15 4.87 -17.32
CA LYS A 84 -11.17 3.60 -18.07
C LYS A 84 -12.56 3.19 -18.54
N LEU A 85 -13.62 3.57 -17.85
CA LEU A 85 -15.00 3.29 -18.28
C LEU A 85 -15.44 4.20 -19.44
N ILE A 86 -14.86 5.40 -19.55
CA ILE A 86 -15.15 6.35 -20.63
C ILE A 86 -14.34 6.02 -21.89
N ALA A 87 -13.11 5.53 -21.72
CA ALA A 87 -12.27 5.01 -22.79
C ALA A 87 -12.46 3.49 -22.87
N GLY A 88 -13.43 3.01 -23.66
CA GLY A 88 -13.80 1.59 -23.76
C GLY A 88 -12.74 0.62 -24.31
N GLU A 89 -11.51 0.63 -23.80
CA GLU A 89 -10.41 -0.23 -24.24
C GLU A 89 -9.56 -0.75 -23.07
N LYS A 90 -9.36 -2.08 -23.14
CA LYS A 90 -8.39 -2.93 -22.44
C LYS A 90 -7.23 -2.17 -21.79
N LEU A 91 -7.19 -2.16 -20.45
CA LEU A 91 -5.90 -2.12 -19.76
C LEU A 91 -5.51 -3.53 -19.36
N ASP A 92 -4.56 -4.08 -20.12
CA ASP A 92 -3.75 -5.21 -19.67
C ASP A 92 -3.14 -4.86 -18.31
N LYS A 93 -3.36 -5.80 -17.41
CA LYS A 93 -3.18 -5.71 -15.96
C LYS A 93 -1.71 -5.47 -15.66
N TYR A 94 -1.43 -4.44 -14.87
CA TYR A 94 -0.29 -4.37 -13.93
C TYR A 94 0.94 -5.19 -14.35
N SER A 95 1.57 -4.86 -15.48
CA SER A 95 2.92 -5.32 -15.75
C SER A 95 3.87 -4.23 -15.31
N LEU A 96 4.37 -4.36 -14.07
CA LEU A 96 5.71 -3.97 -13.60
C LEU A 96 5.71 -3.90 -12.07
N ARG A 97 5.72 -5.06 -11.42
CA ARG A 97 6.57 -5.35 -10.25
C ARG A 97 6.27 -6.75 -9.77
N THR A 98 7.11 -7.68 -10.21
CA THR A 98 7.93 -8.59 -9.40
C THR A 98 8.29 -9.79 -10.27
N SER A 99 9.40 -9.68 -11.01
CA SER A 99 10.11 -10.87 -11.48
C SER A 99 10.79 -11.52 -10.28
N VAL A 100 10.03 -12.23 -9.44
CA VAL A 100 10.57 -13.27 -8.58
C VAL A 100 10.19 -14.60 -9.21
N SER A 101 11.07 -15.03 -10.11
CA SER A 101 11.09 -16.42 -10.54
C SER A 101 11.57 -17.25 -9.36
N SER A 102 10.76 -18.20 -8.94
CA SER A 102 11.16 -19.38 -8.16
C SER A 102 10.50 -20.59 -8.84
N PRO A 103 11.06 -21.81 -8.81
CA PRO A 103 11.92 -22.34 -7.74
C PRO A 103 13.12 -23.23 -8.16
N SER A 104 14.05 -23.38 -7.20
CA SER A 104 14.84 -24.56 -6.82
C SER A 104 15.58 -25.41 -7.87
N ILE A 105 16.92 -25.43 -7.80
CA ILE A 105 17.70 -26.68 -7.66
C ILE A 105 18.86 -26.44 -6.68
N GLU A 106 19.03 -27.42 -5.79
CA GLU A 106 20.13 -27.69 -4.87
C GLU A 106 21.53 -27.35 -5.40
N THR A 107 22.45 -26.91 -4.53
CA THR A 107 23.63 -27.71 -4.13
C THR A 107 24.29 -27.07 -2.89
N ARG A 108 24.76 -27.95 -2.02
CA ARG A 108 25.33 -27.79 -0.67
C ARG A 108 26.67 -27.01 -0.60
N PRO A 109 27.15 -26.69 0.64
CA PRO A 109 28.06 -25.58 0.93
C PRO A 109 29.54 -25.99 0.91
N TYR A 110 30.42 -25.05 0.59
CA TYR A 110 31.85 -25.16 0.82
C TYR A 110 32.38 -23.88 1.46
N TRP A 111 32.97 -24.06 2.64
CA TRP A 111 33.86 -23.14 3.34
C TRP A 111 34.88 -22.56 2.36
N ILE A 112 35.04 -21.24 2.35
CA ILE A 112 36.28 -20.62 1.90
C ILE A 112 36.65 -19.60 2.96
N ASP A 113 37.57 -20.04 3.81
CA ASP A 113 38.40 -19.23 4.68
C ASP A 113 39.16 -18.16 3.88
N ASP A 114 39.40 -17.04 4.57
CA ASP A 114 40.44 -16.06 4.24
C ASP A 114 41.74 -16.75 3.82
N ASP A 115 42.21 -16.51 2.60
CA ASP A 115 43.63 -16.24 2.36
C ASP A 115 43.90 -15.75 0.93
N ASN A 116 44.61 -14.62 0.89
CA ASN A 116 45.80 -14.43 0.06
C ASN A 116 45.68 -14.03 -1.43
N PHE A 117 46.13 -12.79 -1.66
CA PHE A 117 46.93 -12.30 -2.78
C PHE A 117 46.25 -12.12 -4.16
N SER A 118 46.20 -10.86 -4.63
CA SER A 118 47.20 -10.21 -5.52
C SER A 118 46.95 -10.63 -6.97
N ASN A 119 46.98 -9.78 -7.98
CA ASN A 119 47.64 -8.51 -8.18
C ASN A 119 47.05 -7.91 -9.47
N THR A 120 47.38 -6.64 -9.74
CA THR A 120 47.57 -6.03 -11.08
C THR A 120 46.34 -5.97 -12.01
N ASP A 121 46.11 -4.96 -12.82
CA ASP A 121 46.56 -3.59 -13.09
C ASP A 121 45.95 -3.31 -14.48
N LEU A 122 45.68 -2.04 -14.79
CA LEU A 122 45.44 -1.50 -16.14
C LEU A 122 44.09 -1.92 -16.78
N ILE A 123 43.29 -1.02 -17.35
CA ILE A 123 43.61 -0.22 -18.54
C ILE A 123 42.65 0.99 -18.65
N GLU A 124 43.28 2.17 -18.76
CA GLU A 124 43.03 3.32 -19.67
C GLU A 124 41.65 4.02 -19.73
N ASP A 125 41.58 5.17 -19.04
CA ASP A 125 41.73 6.51 -19.65
C ASP A 125 41.00 6.79 -20.99
N ILE A 126 39.83 7.44 -20.91
CA ILE A 126 39.26 8.28 -21.99
C ILE A 126 38.54 9.47 -21.33
N GLU A 127 39.27 10.53 -20.99
CA GLU A 127 38.75 11.91 -20.91
C GLU A 127 39.47 12.73 -22.01
N GLU A 128 38.77 12.97 -23.12
CA GLU A 128 38.08 14.22 -23.43
C GLU A 128 39.04 15.36 -23.85
N ARG A 129 38.88 15.74 -25.12
CA ARG A 129 39.60 16.80 -25.82
C ARG A 129 39.24 18.15 -25.21
N LEU A 130 40.26 18.98 -24.95
CA LEU A 130 40.38 20.36 -25.45
C LEU A 130 41.81 20.89 -25.25
#